data_AF-A0A661PQK3-F1
#
_entry.id   AF-A0A661PQK3-F1
#
_cell.length_a   1.000
_cell.length_b   1.000
_cell.length_c   1.000
_cell.angle_alpha   90.00
_cell.angle_beta   90.00
_cell.angle_gamma   90.00
#
_symmetry.space_group_name_H-M   'P 1'
#
loop_
_entity.id
_entity.type
_entity.pdbx_description
1 polymer ?
#
loop_
_entity_poly.entity_id
_entity_poly.type
_entity_poly.pdbx_seq_one_letter_code
_entity_poly.pdbx_strand_id
1 'polypeptide(L)'
;MMDPLFLQSADFIDSDAVEIKTFAEETVQPSQSPQEKAVALYYLVRDGIRYTPYLDFSDPEIYRASSVLRNGYGFCVSKSSLLAACGRAVGIPSRVGFADVNNHLNTPRLREMNGGDLMRWHAFTEFYLNGIWVKATPAFNLELCTRFRVKPLEFNGREDSIFHPFDADQRK
;
A
#
# COMPACT_ATOMS: atom_id res chain seq x y z
N MET A 1 14.88 -0.62 -21.55
CA MET A 1 14.22 -1.88 -21.16
C MET A 1 14.01 -1.82 -19.66
N MET A 2 12.84 -2.21 -19.16
CA MET A 2 12.55 -2.17 -17.72
C MET A 2 13.42 -3.21 -16.99
N ASP A 3 13.97 -2.86 -15.83
CA ASP A 3 14.78 -3.78 -15.02
C ASP A 3 13.90 -4.96 -14.55
N PRO A 4 14.27 -6.23 -14.87
CA PRO A 4 13.50 -7.40 -14.46
C PRO A 4 13.40 -7.56 -12.94
N LEU A 5 14.27 -6.90 -12.16
CA LEU A 5 14.22 -6.88 -10.70
C LEU A 5 12.82 -6.53 -10.16
N PHE A 6 12.12 -5.59 -10.83
CA PHE A 6 10.81 -5.12 -10.36
C PHE A 6 9.65 -6.09 -10.64
N LEU A 7 9.94 -7.24 -11.26
CA LEU A 7 9.00 -8.34 -11.47
C LEU A 7 9.35 -9.58 -10.63
N GLN A 8 10.56 -9.63 -10.06
CA GLN A 8 11.03 -10.79 -9.30
C GLN A 8 10.53 -10.73 -7.85
N SER A 9 10.32 -11.92 -7.28
CA SER A 9 10.07 -12.07 -5.84
C SER A 9 11.30 -11.62 -5.04
N ALA A 10 11.07 -11.14 -3.81
CA ALA A 10 12.11 -10.73 -2.87
C ALA A 10 11.67 -11.01 -1.43
N ASP A 11 12.59 -10.87 -0.46
CA ASP A 11 12.34 -11.24 0.93
C ASP A 11 11.03 -10.68 1.51
N PHE A 12 10.74 -9.38 1.39
CA PHE A 12 9.50 -8.82 1.95
C PHE A 12 8.36 -8.68 0.91
N ILE A 13 8.71 -8.74 -0.37
CA ILE A 13 7.79 -8.65 -1.51
C ILE A 13 7.78 -10.04 -2.16
N ASP A 14 7.33 -11.04 -1.38
CA ASP A 14 7.39 -12.46 -1.71
C ASP A 14 6.30 -12.86 -2.71
N SER A 15 6.33 -12.25 -3.90
CA SER A 15 5.32 -12.38 -4.95
C SER A 15 5.22 -13.77 -5.58
N ASP A 16 6.15 -14.66 -5.27
CA ASP A 16 6.12 -16.06 -5.68
C ASP A 16 5.32 -16.98 -4.73
N ALA A 17 5.00 -16.50 -3.51
CA ALA A 17 4.14 -17.20 -2.56
C ALA A 17 2.78 -17.51 -3.19
N VAL A 18 2.28 -18.74 -2.93
CA VAL A 18 1.06 -19.25 -3.57
C VAL A 18 -0.14 -18.39 -3.16
N GLU A 19 -0.25 -18.05 -1.88
CA GLU A 19 -1.34 -17.20 -1.38
C GLU A 19 -1.34 -15.80 -2.00
N ILE A 20 -0.18 -15.23 -2.32
CA ILE A 20 -0.07 -13.92 -2.97
C ILE A 20 -0.55 -13.99 -4.41
N LYS A 21 -0.11 -15.02 -5.15
CA LYS A 21 -0.56 -15.25 -6.53
C LYS A 21 -2.06 -15.44 -6.59
N THR A 22 -2.61 -16.35 -5.78
CA THR A 22 -4.05 -16.59 -5.72
C THR A 22 -4.82 -15.31 -5.39
N PHE A 23 -4.41 -14.59 -4.35
CA PHE A 23 -5.07 -13.36 -3.93
C PHE A 23 -5.06 -12.27 -5.02
N ALA A 24 -3.95 -12.13 -5.74
CA ALA A 24 -3.84 -11.17 -6.83
C ALA A 24 -4.61 -11.60 -8.10
N GLU A 25 -4.51 -12.87 -8.48
CA GLU A 25 -5.15 -13.44 -9.68
C GLU A 25 -6.67 -13.50 -9.57
N GLU A 26 -7.22 -13.82 -8.39
CA GLU A 26 -8.67 -13.83 -8.15
C GLU A 26 -9.28 -12.42 -8.21
N THR A 27 -8.47 -11.39 -7.98
CA THR A 27 -8.92 -9.98 -7.99
C THR A 27 -8.99 -9.39 -9.39
N VAL A 28 -8.20 -9.92 -10.33
CA VAL A 28 -8.05 -9.33 -11.66
C VAL A 28 -8.58 -10.24 -12.75
N GLN A 29 -8.95 -9.65 -13.88
CA GLN A 29 -9.33 -10.40 -15.08
C GLN A 29 -8.17 -10.41 -16.08
N PRO A 30 -7.95 -11.51 -16.82
CA PRO A 30 -6.90 -11.57 -17.84
C PRO A 30 -7.02 -10.47 -18.92
N SER A 31 -8.24 -10.06 -19.25
CA SER A 31 -8.56 -9.02 -20.24
C SER A 31 -8.25 -7.59 -19.81
N GLN A 32 -8.06 -7.35 -18.51
CA GLN A 32 -7.76 -6.02 -17.99
C GLN A 32 -6.37 -5.54 -18.44
N SER A 33 -6.27 -4.26 -18.75
CA SER A 33 -5.00 -3.56 -18.89
C SER A 33 -4.20 -3.58 -17.58
N PRO A 34 -2.86 -3.43 -17.63
CA PRO A 34 -2.04 -3.31 -16.41
C PRO A 34 -2.53 -2.21 -15.46
N GLN A 35 -3.07 -1.11 -16.01
CA GLN A 35 -3.65 -0.02 -15.23
C GLN A 35 -4.89 -0.47 -14.44
N GLU A 36 -5.85 -1.12 -15.10
CA GLU A 36 -7.07 -1.61 -14.44
C GLU A 36 -6.76 -2.64 -13.36
N LYS A 37 -5.80 -3.54 -13.62
CA LYS A 37 -5.29 -4.49 -12.65
C LYS A 37 -4.69 -3.79 -11.43
N ALA A 38 -3.80 -2.82 -11.63
CA ALA A 38 -3.18 -2.06 -10.54
C ALA A 38 -4.22 -1.34 -9.67
N VAL A 39 -5.25 -0.75 -10.29
CA VAL A 39 -6.36 -0.11 -9.57
C VAL A 39 -7.15 -1.12 -8.75
N ALA A 40 -7.51 -2.27 -9.31
CA ALA A 40 -8.24 -3.31 -8.59
C ALA A 40 -7.43 -3.83 -7.38
N LEU A 41 -6.15 -4.13 -7.58
CA LEU A 41 -5.24 -4.56 -6.51
C LEU A 41 -5.06 -3.49 -5.42
N TYR A 42 -5.01 -2.22 -5.82
CA TYR A 42 -4.95 -1.11 -4.85
C TYR A 42 -6.15 -1.13 -3.91
N TYR A 43 -7.37 -1.19 -4.43
CA TYR A 43 -8.57 -1.18 -3.59
C TYR A 43 -8.70 -2.46 -2.75
N LEU A 44 -8.33 -3.61 -3.33
CA LEU A 44 -8.25 -4.88 -2.60
C LEU A 44 -7.34 -4.76 -1.38
N VAL A 45 -6.10 -4.29 -1.55
CA VAL A 45 -5.15 -4.18 -0.44
C VAL A 45 -5.51 -3.05 0.50
N ARG A 46 -5.97 -1.90 -0.02
CA ARG A 46 -6.39 -0.74 0.79
C ARG A 46 -7.48 -1.15 1.76
N ASP A 47 -8.56 -1.76 1.27
CA ASP A 47 -9.77 -2.01 2.06
C ASP A 47 -9.85 -3.41 2.65
N GLY A 48 -9.24 -4.42 2.01
CA GLY A 48 -9.22 -5.80 2.47
C GLY A 48 -8.24 -6.07 3.61
N ILE A 49 -7.26 -5.20 3.83
CA ILE A 49 -6.27 -5.33 4.92
C ILE A 49 -6.49 -4.21 5.93
N ARG A 50 -6.77 -4.56 7.18
CA ARG A 50 -7.02 -3.56 8.21
C ARG A 50 -5.75 -2.78 8.58
N TYR A 51 -5.84 -1.46 8.68
CA TYR A 51 -4.72 -0.67 9.20
C TYR A 51 -4.61 -0.79 10.73
N THR A 52 -3.39 -1.07 11.23
CA THR A 52 -3.05 -0.99 12.65
C THR A 52 -1.60 -0.53 12.84
N PRO A 53 -1.35 0.49 13.69
CA PRO A 53 -0.01 0.92 14.07
C PRO A 53 0.54 0.16 15.29
N TYR A 54 -0.22 -0.78 15.87
CA TYR A 54 0.09 -1.45 17.13
C TYR A 54 0.70 -2.84 16.86
N LEU A 55 1.92 -2.85 16.34
CA LEU A 55 2.66 -4.06 15.96
C LEU A 55 4.04 -4.07 16.62
N ASP A 56 4.67 -5.24 16.70
CA ASP A 56 6.06 -5.36 17.08
C ASP A 56 6.97 -5.05 15.88
N PHE A 57 7.47 -3.82 15.80
CA PHE A 57 8.33 -3.39 14.69
C PHE A 57 9.69 -4.10 14.63
N SER A 58 10.05 -4.88 15.65
CA SER A 58 11.25 -5.72 15.63
C SER A 58 11.05 -7.07 14.93
N ASP A 59 9.79 -7.48 14.72
CA ASP A 59 9.47 -8.72 14.02
C ASP A 59 9.48 -8.51 12.49
N PRO A 60 10.40 -9.14 11.73
CA PRO A 60 10.42 -9.01 10.27
C PRO A 60 9.15 -9.51 9.58
N GLU A 61 8.38 -10.41 10.21
CA GLU A 61 7.18 -10.97 9.60
C GLU A 61 6.03 -9.97 9.52
N ILE A 62 6.06 -8.85 10.26
CA ILE A 62 5.05 -7.80 10.08
C ILE A 62 5.19 -7.05 8.76
N TYR A 63 6.32 -7.21 8.05
CA TYR A 63 6.64 -6.52 6.79
C TYR A 63 6.47 -7.43 5.55
N ARG A 64 6.56 -8.75 5.73
CA ARG A 64 6.49 -9.74 4.64
C ARG A 64 5.08 -9.82 4.06
N ALA A 65 4.93 -9.69 2.75
CA ALA A 65 3.63 -9.63 2.09
C ALA A 65 2.73 -10.85 2.38
N SER A 66 3.26 -12.08 2.29
CA SER A 66 2.48 -13.28 2.62
C SER A 66 2.00 -13.33 4.08
N SER A 67 2.82 -12.88 5.03
CA SER A 67 2.44 -12.79 6.44
C SER A 67 1.35 -11.74 6.67
N VAL A 68 1.48 -10.57 6.05
CA VAL A 68 0.46 -9.50 6.10
C VAL A 68 -0.88 -9.99 5.57
N LEU A 69 -0.86 -10.71 4.44
CA LEU A 69 -2.06 -11.30 3.87
C LEU A 69 -2.71 -12.30 4.83
N ARG A 70 -1.94 -13.24 5.41
CA ARG A 70 -2.45 -14.22 6.38
C ARG A 70 -3.03 -13.57 7.64
N ASN A 71 -2.39 -12.51 8.13
CA ASN A 71 -2.83 -11.81 9.34
C ASN A 71 -4.06 -10.92 9.10
N GLY A 72 -4.24 -10.41 7.88
CA GLY A 72 -5.36 -9.52 7.51
C GLY A 72 -5.23 -8.10 8.04
N TYR A 73 -4.07 -7.72 8.57
CA TYR A 73 -3.79 -6.37 9.05
C TYR A 73 -2.33 -5.95 8.82
N GLY A 74 -2.11 -4.64 8.80
CA GLY A 74 -0.78 -4.07 8.59
C GLY A 74 -0.76 -2.55 8.75
N PHE A 75 0.36 -1.94 8.41
CA PHE A 75 0.56 -0.49 8.41
C PHE A 75 1.11 -0.04 7.06
N CYS A 76 1.55 1.22 6.91
CA CYS A 76 1.94 1.77 5.61
C CYS A 76 3.00 0.93 4.88
N VAL A 77 4.05 0.47 5.57
CA VAL A 77 5.14 -0.33 4.97
C VAL A 77 4.64 -1.69 4.55
N SER A 78 3.96 -2.40 5.45
CA SER A 78 3.57 -3.77 5.19
C SER A 78 2.44 -3.89 4.17
N LYS A 79 1.48 -2.96 4.17
CA LYS A 79 0.46 -2.85 3.12
C LYS A 79 1.06 -2.46 1.76
N SER A 80 2.10 -1.62 1.73
CA SER A 80 2.83 -1.33 0.49
C SER A 80 3.62 -2.53 -0.02
N SER A 81 4.21 -3.31 0.89
CA SER A 81 4.90 -4.55 0.52
C SER A 81 3.94 -5.55 -0.14
N LEU A 82 2.77 -5.74 0.47
CA LEU A 82 1.71 -6.60 -0.07
C LEU A 82 1.20 -6.11 -1.43
N LEU A 83 0.92 -4.81 -1.57
CA LEU A 83 0.48 -4.25 -2.85
C LEU A 83 1.51 -4.43 -3.96
N ALA A 84 2.80 -4.21 -3.66
CA ALA A 84 3.88 -4.46 -4.60
C ALA A 84 3.97 -5.96 -4.98
N ALA A 85 3.79 -6.86 -4.02
CA ALA A 85 3.86 -8.30 -4.26
C ALA A 85 2.72 -8.77 -5.17
N CYS A 86 1.49 -8.29 -4.93
CA CYS A 86 0.35 -8.55 -5.81
C CYS A 86 0.58 -8.02 -7.23
N GLY A 87 1.15 -6.81 -7.37
CA GLY A 87 1.50 -6.25 -8.68
C GLY A 87 2.46 -7.13 -9.46
N ARG A 88 3.55 -7.56 -8.80
CA ARG A 88 4.55 -8.46 -9.39
C ARG A 88 3.94 -9.81 -9.79
N ALA A 89 3.07 -10.37 -8.96
CA ALA A 89 2.39 -11.64 -9.22
C ALA A 89 1.57 -11.62 -10.52
N VAL A 90 0.98 -10.47 -10.89
CA VAL A 90 0.21 -10.31 -12.14
C VAL A 90 1.01 -9.67 -13.29
N GLY A 91 2.33 -9.62 -13.15
CA GLY A 91 3.24 -9.14 -14.21
C GLY A 91 3.36 -7.62 -14.33
N ILE A 92 3.00 -6.86 -13.29
CA ILE A 92 3.18 -5.40 -13.24
C ILE A 92 4.47 -5.09 -12.49
N PRO A 93 5.46 -4.43 -13.12
CA PRO A 93 6.67 -4.04 -12.40
C PRO A 93 6.31 -3.11 -11.24
N SER A 94 6.72 -3.50 -10.04
CA SER A 94 6.31 -2.84 -8.80
C SER A 94 7.47 -2.69 -7.83
N ARG A 95 7.53 -1.56 -7.11
CA ARG A 95 8.52 -1.30 -6.05
C ARG A 95 7.93 -0.53 -4.89
N VAL A 96 8.58 -0.58 -3.74
CA VAL A 96 8.20 0.23 -2.57
C VAL A 96 9.08 1.47 -2.51
N GLY A 97 8.46 2.62 -2.30
CA GLY A 97 9.11 3.89 -2.02
C GLY A 97 8.83 4.36 -0.59
N PHE A 98 9.68 5.25 -0.08
CA PHE A 98 9.54 5.84 1.25
C PHE A 98 9.61 7.36 1.15
N ALA A 99 8.84 8.04 1.99
CA ALA A 99 8.88 9.49 2.16
C ALA A 99 8.55 9.86 3.61
N ASP A 100 9.02 11.02 4.04
CA ASP A 100 8.57 11.62 5.29
C ASP A 100 7.30 12.43 5.02
N VAL A 101 6.26 12.23 5.85
CA VAL A 101 4.98 12.92 5.69
C VAL A 101 4.54 13.57 6.99
N ASN A 102 3.94 14.75 6.91
CA ASN A 102 3.27 15.37 8.05
C ASN A 102 1.87 14.78 8.18
N ASN A 103 1.63 14.03 9.26
CA ASN A 103 0.33 13.44 9.53
C ASN A 103 -0.47 14.32 10.49
N HIS A 104 -1.32 15.16 9.90
CA HIS A 104 -2.28 16.01 10.61
C HIS A 104 -3.42 15.21 11.28
N LEU A 105 -3.54 13.92 10.99
CA LEU A 105 -4.60 13.03 11.49
C LEU A 105 -4.15 12.18 12.69
N ASN A 106 -3.00 12.50 13.28
CA ASN A 106 -2.48 11.78 14.43
C ASN A 106 -3.34 12.04 15.68
N THR A 107 -3.87 10.97 16.27
CA THR A 107 -4.36 11.01 17.66
C THR A 107 -3.19 11.34 18.60
N PRO A 108 -3.43 11.87 19.82
CA PRO A 108 -2.35 12.17 20.77
C PRO A 108 -1.41 10.98 21.02
N ARG A 109 -1.97 9.77 21.13
CA ARG A 109 -1.20 8.52 21.30
C ARG A 109 -0.31 8.22 20.09
N LEU A 110 -0.83 8.39 18.87
CA LEU A 110 -0.05 8.20 17.64
C LEU A 110 1.05 9.25 17.49
N ARG A 111 0.77 10.50 17.85
CA ARG A 111 1.74 11.60 17.86
C ARG A 111 2.89 11.31 18.82
N GLU A 112 2.59 10.80 20.01
CA GLU A 112 3.59 10.39 21.00
C GLU A 112 4.46 9.24 20.47
N MET A 113 3.84 8.20 19.89
CA MET A 113 4.57 7.09 19.27
C MET A 113 5.47 7.52 18.11
N ASN A 114 5.05 8.52 17.32
CA ASN A 114 5.82 9.06 16.20
C ASN A 114 6.89 10.10 16.63
N GLY A 115 6.88 10.54 17.89
CA GLY A 115 7.73 11.63 18.37
C GLY A 115 7.39 12.99 17.74
N GLY A 116 6.13 13.20 17.32
CA GLY A 116 5.65 14.43 16.70
C GLY A 116 4.70 14.21 15.52
N ASP A 117 4.52 15.25 14.72
CA ASP A 117 3.65 15.24 13.53
C ASP A 117 4.34 14.66 12.28
N LEU A 118 5.67 14.55 12.32
CA LEU A 118 6.47 13.96 11.26
C LEU A 118 6.41 12.43 11.35
N MET A 119 5.66 11.81 10.45
CA MET A 119 5.75 10.38 10.22
C MET A 119 6.92 10.10 9.27
N ARG A 120 8.01 9.58 9.85
CA ARG A 120 9.18 9.17 9.07
C ARG A 120 8.93 7.85 8.38
N TRP A 121 9.56 7.66 7.22
CA TRP A 121 9.52 6.38 6.49
C TRP A 121 8.11 5.90 6.12
N HIS A 122 7.21 6.83 5.77
CA HIS A 122 5.92 6.46 5.21
C HIS A 122 6.11 5.79 3.85
N ALA A 123 5.57 4.60 3.69
CA ALA A 123 5.74 3.81 2.48
C ALA A 123 4.55 3.91 1.54
N PHE A 124 4.85 3.80 0.25
CA PHE A 124 3.92 3.67 -0.86
C PHE A 124 4.43 2.64 -1.87
N THR A 125 3.54 2.14 -2.72
CA THR A 125 3.91 1.31 -3.87
C THR A 125 4.00 2.16 -5.12
N GLU A 126 4.98 1.91 -5.97
CA GLU A 126 5.03 2.44 -7.33
C GLU A 126 4.76 1.31 -8.32
N PHE A 127 3.79 1.53 -9.21
CA PHE A 127 3.53 0.67 -10.35
C PHE A 127 4.10 1.31 -11.62
N TYR A 128 4.74 0.51 -12.47
CA TYR A 128 5.15 0.99 -13.79
C TYR A 128 4.02 0.79 -14.78
N LEU A 129 3.31 1.88 -15.09
CA LEU A 129 2.11 1.89 -15.92
C LEU A 129 2.31 2.89 -17.06
N ASN A 130 1.94 2.50 -18.28
CA ASN A 130 1.97 3.38 -19.45
C ASN A 130 3.32 4.11 -19.66
N GLY A 131 4.44 3.46 -19.30
CA GLY A 131 5.79 4.02 -19.47
C GLY A 131 6.28 4.93 -18.33
N ILE A 132 5.52 5.09 -17.25
CA ILE A 132 5.88 5.91 -16.09
C ILE A 132 5.68 5.16 -14.78
N TRP A 133 6.38 5.59 -13.73
CA TRP A 133 6.11 5.13 -12.37
C TRP A 133 5.00 5.99 -11.75
N VAL A 134 3.94 5.33 -11.27
CA VAL A 134 2.80 5.97 -10.61
C VAL A 134 2.71 5.48 -9.17
N LYS A 135 2.67 6.40 -8.21
CA LYS A 135 2.64 6.11 -6.78
C LYS A 135 1.23 5.80 -6.28
N ALA A 136 1.11 4.82 -5.40
CA ALA A 136 -0.13 4.40 -4.76
C ALA A 136 0.12 4.11 -3.28
N THR A 137 -0.57 4.83 -2.39
CA THR A 137 -0.47 4.65 -0.94
C THR A 137 -1.69 3.89 -0.40
N PRO A 138 -1.59 2.56 -0.16
CA PRO A 138 -2.75 1.77 0.26
C PRO A 138 -3.05 1.88 1.77
N ALA A 139 -2.45 2.83 2.50
CA ALA A 139 -2.30 2.77 3.95
C ALA A 139 -3.62 2.74 4.75
N PHE A 140 -4.47 3.76 4.69
CA PHE A 140 -5.70 3.78 5.48
C PHE A 140 -6.86 3.13 4.73
N ASN A 141 -7.45 2.08 5.33
CA ASN A 141 -8.62 1.40 4.80
C ASN A 141 -9.89 2.26 4.95
N LEU A 142 -10.85 2.11 4.04
CA LEU A 142 -12.06 2.93 3.95
C LEU A 142 -12.85 3.00 5.28
N GLU A 143 -12.99 1.88 6.00
CA GLU A 143 -13.68 1.83 7.29
C GLU A 143 -13.02 2.76 8.32
N LEU A 144 -11.69 2.75 8.39
CA LEU A 144 -10.92 3.63 9.27
C LEU A 144 -11.13 5.10 8.89
N CYS A 145 -10.99 5.42 7.60
CA CYS A 145 -11.21 6.76 7.07
C CYS A 145 -12.60 7.28 7.43
N THR A 146 -13.63 6.44 7.24
CA THR A 146 -15.02 6.76 7.57
C THR A 146 -15.20 7.05 9.06
N ARG A 147 -14.66 6.17 9.92
CA ARG A 147 -14.74 6.32 11.38
C ARG A 147 -14.09 7.60 11.89
N PHE A 148 -12.95 7.98 11.30
CA PHE A 148 -12.21 9.18 11.66
C PHE A 148 -12.61 10.42 10.85
N ARG A 149 -13.63 10.31 9.98
CA ARG A 149 -14.12 11.39 9.10
C ARG A 149 -13.01 12.00 8.23
N VAL A 150 -12.14 11.15 7.71
CA VAL A 150 -11.06 11.47 6.79
C VAL A 150 -11.41 10.93 5.41
N LYS A 151 -11.05 11.66 4.35
CA LYS A 151 -11.18 11.16 2.98
C LYS A 151 -10.09 10.09 2.72
N PRO A 152 -10.45 8.88 2.28
CA PRO A 152 -9.45 7.90 1.86
C PRO A 152 -8.67 8.42 0.65
N LEU A 153 -7.45 7.91 0.49
CA LEU A 153 -6.72 8.07 -0.77
C LEU A 153 -7.35 7.23 -1.86
N GLU A 154 -7.55 7.84 -3.02
CA GLU A 154 -8.09 7.21 -4.22
C GLU A 154 -6.97 7.02 -5.23
N PHE A 155 -7.04 5.97 -6.05
CA PHE A 155 -6.01 5.66 -7.04
C PHE A 155 -6.64 5.30 -8.38
N ASN A 156 -6.23 6.01 -9.43
CA ASN A 156 -6.78 5.84 -10.78
C ASN A 156 -5.78 5.17 -11.75
N GLY A 157 -4.56 4.85 -11.30
CA GLY A 157 -3.50 4.27 -12.12
C GLY A 157 -2.87 5.21 -13.14
N ARG A 158 -3.15 6.52 -13.08
CA ARG A 158 -2.62 7.57 -13.98
C ARG A 158 -1.79 8.60 -13.24
N GLU A 159 -2.21 8.96 -12.03
CA GLU A 159 -1.62 10.01 -11.22
C GLU A 159 -1.21 9.48 -9.85
N ASP A 160 -0.20 10.12 -9.26
CA ASP A 160 0.28 9.76 -7.92
C ASP A 160 -0.82 9.94 -6.87
N SER A 161 -1.04 8.90 -6.06
CA SER A 161 -1.90 8.91 -4.89
C SER A 161 -1.07 8.82 -3.62
N ILE A 162 -0.59 9.98 -3.16
CA ILE A 162 0.40 10.08 -2.06
C ILE A 162 0.01 11.07 -0.95
N PHE A 163 -0.76 12.11 -1.25
CA PHE A 163 -1.12 13.15 -0.28
C PHE A 163 -2.62 13.11 0.00
N HIS A 164 -2.99 13.09 1.29
CA HIS A 164 -4.39 13.31 1.67
C HIS A 164 -4.75 14.74 1.29
N PRO A 165 -5.74 14.94 0.39
CA PRO A 165 -6.10 16.27 -0.08
C PRO A 165 -7.01 16.97 0.95
N PHE A 166 -6.51 17.23 2.15
CA PHE A 166 -7.22 17.83 3.29
C PHE A 166 -8.20 16.87 4.02
N ASP A 167 -8.43 17.09 5.33
CA ASP A 167 -9.50 16.40 6.07
C ASP A 167 -10.90 16.80 5.54
N ALA A 168 -11.97 16.14 6.02
CA ALA A 168 -13.34 16.46 5.59
C ALA A 168 -13.77 17.91 5.88
N ASP A 169 -13.03 18.62 6.75
CA ASP A 169 -13.25 20.00 7.17
C ASP A 169 -12.26 20.99 6.51
N GLN A 170 -11.50 20.57 5.48
CA GLN A 170 -10.45 21.35 4.79
C GLN A 170 -9.26 21.80 5.68
N ARG A 171 -9.03 21.16 6.82
CA ARG A 171 -7.86 21.44 7.65
C ARG A 171 -6.63 20.69 7.10
N LYS A 172 -5.50 21.40 7.17
CA LYS A 172 -4.17 20.89 6.83
C LYS A 172 -3.62 19.94 7.88
#